data_AF-A0A7W0Y690-F1
#
_entry.id   AF-A0A7W0Y690-F1
#
_cell.length_a   1.000
_cell.length_b   1.000
_cell.length_c   1.000
_cell.angle_alpha   90.00
_cell.angle_beta   90.00
_cell.angle_gamma   90.00
#
_symmetry.space_group_name_H-M   'P 1'
#
loop_
_entity.id
_entity.type
_entity.pdbx_description
1 polymer ?
#
loop_
_entity_poly.entity_id
_entity_poly.type
_entity_poly.pdbx_seq_one_letter_code
_entity_poly.pdbx_strand_id
1 'polypeptide(L)'
;DLHVVQPPASVVELFDKSATSARWHALGIPVPEALPGGRVTDPDDLRARMEAAGWPSVFVKLTSGSSASCLAVFVHRPRAEHVITTVEDTGTARYNTRRLQRFTDRRRIDRALGFILGEGAQVERAIPKARLADRYFDLRVLTIGGEPGFVVARTSEHPITNLNLGGLRGDVAALRTLVPPAAWEAAMATCVAVQQASGAFHVGVDLMFEPGFEAHRVIEGNAFGDLLPNLERDGFDVYGWQVHRYLQRFAG
;
A
#
# COMPACT_ATOMS: atom_id res chain seq x y z
N ASP A 1 -34.76 7.15 4.10
CA ASP A 1 -33.64 6.23 3.77
C ASP A 1 -32.39 6.61 4.53
N LEU A 2 -31.68 5.61 5.09
CA LEU A 2 -30.42 5.80 5.80
C LEU A 2 -29.27 5.73 4.79
N HIS A 3 -28.53 6.83 4.63
CA HIS A 3 -27.32 6.84 3.82
C HIS A 3 -26.09 6.60 4.72
N VAL A 4 -25.38 5.50 4.48
CA VAL A 4 -24.15 5.15 5.21
C VAL A 4 -22.94 5.49 4.35
N VAL A 5 -21.99 6.21 4.93
CA VAL A 5 -20.70 6.52 4.32
C VAL A 5 -19.61 5.89 5.18
N GLN A 6 -18.87 4.91 4.70
CA GLN A 6 -18.86 4.33 3.34
C GLN A 6 -19.95 3.26 3.12
N PRO A 7 -20.32 2.96 1.86
CA PRO A 7 -21.11 1.78 1.57
C PRO A 7 -20.40 0.51 2.09
N PRO A 8 -21.08 -0.40 2.81
CA PRO A 8 -20.45 -1.61 3.34
C PRO A 8 -19.72 -2.45 2.29
N ALA A 9 -20.27 -2.53 1.06
CA ALA A 9 -19.63 -3.24 -0.04
C ALA A 9 -18.25 -2.65 -0.42
N SER A 10 -18.15 -1.32 -0.45
CA SER A 10 -16.87 -0.63 -0.70
C SER A 10 -15.86 -0.88 0.41
N VAL A 11 -16.32 -0.97 1.66
CA VAL A 11 -15.45 -1.31 2.81
C VAL A 11 -14.93 -2.73 2.67
N VAL A 12 -15.82 -3.70 2.39
CA VAL A 12 -15.45 -5.11 2.20
C VAL A 12 -14.42 -5.27 1.08
N GLU A 13 -14.64 -4.60 -0.05
CA GLU A 13 -13.70 -4.59 -1.17
C GLU A 13 -12.33 -4.07 -0.72
N LEU A 14 -12.26 -2.82 -0.26
CA LEU A 14 -10.99 -2.16 0.11
C LEU A 14 -10.26 -2.86 1.27
N PHE A 15 -10.95 -3.71 2.02
CA PHE A 15 -10.35 -4.55 3.06
C PHE A 15 -9.65 -5.80 2.51
N ASP A 16 -10.05 -6.31 1.35
CA ASP A 16 -9.41 -7.43 0.66
C ASP A 16 -8.42 -6.92 -0.39
N LYS A 17 -7.14 -6.87 -0.02
CA LYS A 17 -6.06 -6.37 -0.88
C LYS A 17 -5.88 -7.21 -2.15
N SER A 18 -6.09 -8.53 -2.07
CA SER A 18 -5.90 -9.44 -3.19
C SER A 18 -6.98 -9.23 -4.25
N ALA A 19 -8.25 -9.23 -3.83
CA ALA A 19 -9.39 -8.99 -4.70
C ALA A 19 -9.36 -7.56 -5.28
N THR A 20 -9.06 -6.57 -4.44
CA THR A 20 -8.97 -5.16 -4.84
C THR A 20 -7.88 -4.94 -5.88
N SER A 21 -6.66 -5.44 -5.63
CA SER A 21 -5.55 -5.29 -6.56
C SER A 21 -5.83 -5.99 -7.89
N ALA A 22 -6.41 -7.20 -7.87
CA ALA A 22 -6.80 -7.91 -9.09
C ALA A 22 -7.85 -7.13 -9.89
N ARG A 23 -8.86 -6.56 -9.22
CA ARG A 23 -9.88 -5.73 -9.87
C ARG A 23 -9.27 -4.47 -10.47
N TRP A 24 -8.43 -3.76 -9.72
CA TRP A 24 -7.75 -2.56 -10.21
C TRP A 24 -6.85 -2.84 -11.41
N HIS A 25 -6.10 -3.93 -11.37
CA HIS A 25 -5.32 -4.38 -12.52
C HIS A 25 -6.21 -4.61 -13.76
N ALA A 26 -7.35 -5.28 -13.60
CA ALA A 26 -8.30 -5.52 -14.69
C ALA A 26 -8.91 -4.23 -15.26
N LEU A 27 -8.97 -3.16 -14.46
CA LEU A 27 -9.42 -1.82 -14.87
C LEU A 27 -8.28 -0.96 -15.46
N GLY A 28 -7.06 -1.48 -15.56
CA GLY A 28 -5.89 -0.73 -16.05
C GLY A 28 -5.31 0.25 -15.02
N ILE A 29 -5.73 0.19 -13.76
CA ILE A 29 -5.09 0.96 -12.69
C ILE A 29 -3.70 0.35 -12.43
N PRO A 30 -2.63 1.15 -12.44
CA PRO A 30 -1.28 0.63 -12.29
C PRO A 30 -1.05 0.19 -10.85
N VAL A 31 -1.10 -1.11 -10.61
CA VAL A 31 -0.75 -1.78 -9.34
C VAL A 31 0.50 -2.64 -9.55
N PRO A 32 1.25 -2.99 -8.49
CA PRO A 32 2.29 -4.01 -8.59
C PRO A 32 1.74 -5.33 -9.12
N GLU A 33 2.51 -6.03 -9.96
CA GLU A 33 2.04 -7.28 -10.55
C GLU A 33 1.87 -8.36 -9.49
N ALA A 34 0.74 -9.07 -9.52
CA ALA A 34 0.51 -10.24 -8.67
C ALA A 34 1.33 -11.43 -9.16
N LEU A 35 1.87 -12.22 -8.23
CA LEU A 35 2.63 -13.42 -8.60
C LEU A 35 1.74 -14.41 -9.37
N PRO A 36 2.18 -14.89 -10.55
CA PRO A 36 1.37 -15.80 -11.36
C PRO A 36 1.02 -17.13 -10.66
N GLY A 37 -0.10 -17.72 -11.08
CA GLY A 37 -0.54 -19.05 -10.63
C GLY A 37 -1.51 -19.06 -9.44
N GLY A 38 -2.03 -17.91 -9.02
CA GLY A 38 -3.06 -17.83 -7.97
C GLY A 38 -2.48 -17.85 -6.55
N ARG A 39 -3.30 -18.30 -5.57
CA ARG A 39 -2.95 -18.26 -4.14
C ARG A 39 -1.72 -19.13 -3.85
N VAL A 40 -0.79 -18.58 -3.08
CA VAL A 40 0.39 -19.27 -2.55
C VAL A 40 0.18 -19.55 -1.07
N THR A 41 0.42 -20.79 -0.65
CA THR A 41 0.23 -21.22 0.75
C THR A 41 1.50 -21.76 1.39
N ASP A 42 2.57 -21.91 0.62
CA ASP A 42 3.81 -22.57 1.05
C ASP A 42 5.05 -21.77 0.58
N PRO A 43 6.08 -21.61 1.42
CA PRO A 43 7.31 -20.90 1.04
C PRO A 43 8.12 -21.53 -0.10
N ASP A 44 8.10 -22.85 -0.29
CA ASP A 44 8.84 -23.48 -1.40
C ASP A 44 8.11 -23.29 -2.73
N ASP A 45 6.78 -23.38 -2.74
CA ASP A 45 5.95 -22.98 -3.88
C ASP A 45 6.17 -21.49 -4.24
N LEU A 46 6.26 -20.61 -3.24
CA LEU A 46 6.58 -19.19 -3.45
C LEU A 46 7.91 -19.02 -4.20
N ARG A 47 8.97 -19.72 -3.78
CA ARG A 47 10.30 -19.63 -4.41
C ARG A 47 10.28 -20.14 -5.84
N ALA A 48 9.71 -21.31 -6.08
CA ALA A 48 9.61 -21.89 -7.42
C ALA A 48 8.89 -20.95 -8.39
N ARG A 49 7.81 -20.30 -7.95
CA ARG A 49 7.10 -19.31 -8.75
C ARG A 49 7.87 -18.01 -8.95
N MET A 50 8.59 -17.53 -7.94
CA MET A 50 9.49 -16.39 -8.08
C MET A 50 10.60 -16.66 -9.11
N GLU A 51 11.20 -17.86 -9.08
CA GLU A 51 12.21 -18.29 -10.05
C GLU A 51 11.60 -18.35 -11.46
N ALA A 52 10.44 -18.98 -11.63
CA ALA A 52 9.73 -19.07 -12.90
C ALA A 52 9.35 -17.70 -13.47
N ALA A 53 8.94 -16.75 -12.62
CA ALA A 53 8.61 -15.38 -13.01
C ALA A 53 9.84 -14.49 -13.21
N GLY A 54 11.05 -14.95 -12.82
CA GLY A 54 12.25 -14.12 -12.81
C GLY A 54 12.19 -12.97 -11.80
N TRP A 55 11.44 -13.12 -10.70
CA TRP A 55 11.23 -12.08 -9.70
C TRP A 55 12.19 -12.27 -8.52
N PRO A 56 13.24 -11.44 -8.39
CA PRO A 56 14.23 -11.60 -7.33
C PRO A 56 13.70 -11.21 -5.95
N SER A 57 12.53 -10.56 -5.88
CA SER A 57 11.93 -10.09 -4.64
C SER A 57 10.43 -9.83 -4.78
N VAL A 58 9.69 -10.10 -3.71
CA VAL A 58 8.23 -9.91 -3.60
C VAL A 58 7.85 -9.27 -2.28
N PHE A 59 6.71 -8.57 -2.28
CA PHE A 59 5.97 -8.28 -1.05
C PHE A 59 4.99 -9.42 -0.79
N VAL A 60 4.92 -9.88 0.46
CA VAL A 60 3.92 -10.82 0.96
C VAL A 60 3.14 -10.10 2.05
N LYS A 61 1.85 -9.85 1.81
CA LYS A 61 0.99 -9.05 2.70
C LYS A 61 -0.23 -9.87 3.06
N LEU A 62 -0.66 -9.87 4.33
CA LEU A 62 -1.98 -10.41 4.66
C LEU A 62 -3.06 -9.71 3.82
N THR A 63 -3.99 -10.52 3.32
CA THR A 63 -5.08 -10.03 2.46
C THR A 63 -5.91 -8.95 3.16
N SER A 64 -6.17 -9.14 4.46
CA SER A 64 -6.99 -8.26 5.30
C SER A 64 -6.21 -7.55 6.42
N GLY A 65 -4.89 -7.37 6.24
CA GLY A 65 -4.03 -6.71 7.22
C GLY A 65 -4.06 -5.18 7.14
N SER A 66 -3.71 -4.49 8.23
CA SER A 66 -3.51 -3.03 8.27
C SER A 66 -2.25 -2.66 9.06
N SER A 67 -1.82 -1.40 8.98
CA SER A 67 -0.68 -0.83 9.71
C SER A 67 0.66 -1.55 9.46
N ALA A 68 0.84 -2.09 8.25
CA ALA A 68 1.98 -2.94 7.89
C ALA A 68 2.19 -4.14 8.85
N SER A 69 1.10 -4.61 9.47
CA SER A 69 1.11 -5.85 10.26
C SER A 69 1.22 -7.04 9.32
N CYS A 70 2.06 -8.02 9.70
CA CYS A 70 2.22 -9.25 8.94
C CYS A 70 2.56 -9.00 7.46
N LEU A 71 3.50 -8.07 7.25
CA LEU A 71 4.10 -7.72 5.97
C LEU A 71 5.50 -8.31 5.90
N ALA A 72 5.86 -8.88 4.75
CA ALA A 72 7.20 -9.35 4.47
C ALA A 72 7.68 -8.84 3.10
N VAL A 73 8.94 -8.39 3.04
CA VAL A 73 9.69 -8.27 1.78
C VAL A 73 10.60 -9.46 1.70
N PHE A 74 10.29 -10.39 0.82
CA PHE A 74 11.08 -11.59 0.62
C PHE A 74 11.98 -11.42 -0.60
N VAL A 75 13.28 -11.63 -0.41
CA VAL A 75 14.29 -11.63 -1.47
C VAL A 75 14.79 -13.05 -1.61
N HIS A 76 14.73 -13.56 -2.84
CA HIS A 76 15.19 -14.89 -3.21
C HIS A 76 16.02 -14.79 -4.49
N ARG A 77 17.32 -15.05 -4.37
CA ARG A 77 18.31 -15.05 -5.45
C ARG A 77 19.32 -16.16 -5.20
N PRO A 78 20.03 -16.65 -6.24
CA PRO A 78 20.98 -17.76 -6.10
C PRO A 78 22.06 -17.59 -5.01
N ARG A 79 22.39 -16.35 -4.62
CA ARG A 79 23.42 -16.04 -3.61
C ARG A 79 22.92 -15.20 -2.45
N ALA A 80 21.62 -14.91 -2.39
CA ALA A 80 21.06 -14.06 -1.36
C ALA A 80 19.60 -14.42 -1.10
N GLU A 81 19.34 -14.90 0.11
CA GLU A 81 17.99 -15.13 0.59
C GLU A 81 17.80 -14.44 1.93
N HIS A 82 16.76 -13.62 2.02
CA HIS A 82 16.38 -12.99 3.28
C HIS A 82 14.94 -12.51 3.23
N VAL A 83 14.36 -12.34 4.41
CA VAL A 83 13.08 -11.65 4.58
C VAL A 83 13.27 -10.44 5.47
N ILE A 84 12.61 -9.33 5.13
CA ILE A 84 12.43 -8.18 6.01
C ILE A 84 10.98 -8.18 6.45
N THR A 85 10.70 -8.27 7.75
CA THR A 85 9.34 -8.35 8.29
C THR A 85 9.23 -7.72 9.67
N THR A 86 8.01 -7.46 10.12
CA THR A 86 7.67 -7.08 11.49
C THR A 86 7.19 -8.27 12.33
N VAL A 87 7.01 -9.44 11.71
CA VAL A 87 6.57 -10.66 12.38
C VAL A 87 7.73 -11.27 13.17
N GLU A 88 7.53 -11.42 14.47
CA GLU A 88 8.36 -12.27 15.31
C GLU A 88 7.61 -13.56 15.63
N ASP A 89 8.28 -14.69 15.47
CA ASP A 89 7.78 -16.03 15.82
C ASP A 89 8.71 -16.64 16.87
N THR A 90 8.18 -16.81 18.08
CA THR A 90 8.90 -17.36 19.24
C THR A 90 8.80 -18.89 19.34
N GLY A 91 8.10 -19.54 18.39
CA GLY A 91 7.72 -20.94 18.43
C GLY A 91 6.46 -21.24 19.24
N THR A 92 6.11 -20.38 20.20
CA THR A 92 4.89 -20.51 21.03
C THR A 92 3.85 -19.44 20.74
N ALA A 93 4.27 -18.30 20.17
CA ALA A 93 3.41 -17.19 19.84
C ALA A 93 4.00 -16.37 18.67
N ARG A 94 3.16 -15.50 18.12
CA ARG A 94 3.54 -14.56 17.06
C ARG A 94 3.12 -13.15 17.41
N TYR A 95 3.98 -12.19 17.12
CA TYR A 95 3.77 -10.78 17.46
C TYR A 95 4.16 -9.88 16.29
N ASN A 96 3.45 -8.76 16.13
CA ASN A 96 3.94 -7.63 15.32
C ASN A 96 4.83 -6.76 16.22
N THR A 97 6.14 -6.81 16.01
CA THR A 97 7.09 -6.04 16.84
C THR A 97 7.07 -4.54 16.54
N ARG A 98 6.39 -4.12 15.47
CA ARG A 98 6.43 -2.77 14.90
C ARG A 98 7.84 -2.28 14.56
N ARG A 99 8.80 -3.20 14.45
CA ARG A 99 10.19 -2.93 14.06
C ARG A 99 10.54 -3.85 12.90
N LEU A 100 11.16 -3.29 11.87
CA LEU A 100 11.64 -4.10 10.76
C LEU A 100 12.82 -4.96 11.24
N GLN A 101 12.70 -6.26 11.00
CA GLN A 101 13.72 -7.26 11.29
C GLN A 101 14.12 -7.94 10.01
N ARG A 102 15.40 -8.30 9.92
CA ARG A 102 15.95 -9.03 8.79
C ARG A 102 16.28 -10.45 9.23
N PHE A 103 15.66 -11.45 8.61
CA PHE A 103 16.04 -12.85 8.80
C PHE A 103 16.77 -13.37 7.57
N THR A 104 17.91 -14.02 7.80
CA THR A 104 18.71 -14.71 6.78
C THR A 104 18.73 -16.23 7.00
N ASP A 105 18.27 -16.70 8.17
CA ASP A 105 18.12 -18.12 8.47
C ASP A 105 16.87 -18.68 7.78
N ARG A 106 17.05 -19.72 6.97
CA ARG A 106 15.98 -20.36 6.18
C ARG A 106 14.79 -20.79 7.04
N ARG A 107 15.04 -21.42 8.19
CA ARG A 107 13.97 -21.91 9.07
C ARG A 107 13.14 -20.76 9.64
N ARG A 108 13.76 -19.64 10.02
CA ARG A 108 13.04 -18.43 10.47
C ARG A 108 12.24 -17.79 9.33
N ILE A 109 12.82 -17.73 8.13
CA ILE A 109 12.13 -17.24 6.93
C ILE A 109 10.88 -18.07 6.65
N ASP A 110 11.01 -19.40 6.63
CA ASP A 110 9.91 -20.32 6.33
C ASP A 110 8.79 -20.24 7.37
N ARG A 111 9.11 -20.12 8.66
CA ARG A 111 8.08 -19.92 9.70
C ARG A 111 7.31 -18.61 9.52
N ALA A 112 8.01 -17.51 9.26
CA ALA A 112 7.38 -16.20 9.08
C ALA A 112 6.51 -16.16 7.81
N LEU A 113 7.04 -16.63 6.68
CA LEU A 113 6.32 -16.67 5.41
C LEU A 113 5.16 -17.67 5.46
N GLY A 114 5.40 -18.88 5.97
CA GLY A 114 4.38 -19.92 6.09
C GLY A 114 3.19 -19.48 6.92
N PHE A 115 3.42 -18.71 7.98
CA PHE A 115 2.33 -18.07 8.74
C PHE A 115 1.54 -17.09 7.88
N ILE A 116 2.19 -16.08 7.27
CA ILE A 116 1.50 -15.05 6.50
C ILE A 116 0.73 -15.67 5.31
N LEU A 117 1.34 -16.62 4.60
CA LEU A 117 0.74 -17.32 3.46
C LEU A 117 -0.45 -18.20 3.89
N GLY A 118 -0.32 -18.89 5.03
CA GLY A 118 -1.36 -19.75 5.60
C GLY A 118 -2.63 -18.98 5.96
N GLU A 119 -2.49 -17.80 6.55
CA GLU A 119 -3.61 -16.89 6.86
C GLU A 119 -4.29 -16.31 5.60
N GLY A 120 -3.61 -16.37 4.46
CA GLY A 120 -4.08 -15.82 3.19
C GLY A 120 -3.41 -14.49 2.88
N ALA A 121 -2.57 -14.48 1.85
CA ALA A 121 -1.74 -13.35 1.49
C ALA A 121 -1.85 -12.95 0.02
N GLN A 122 -1.73 -11.65 -0.20
CA GLN A 122 -1.36 -11.09 -1.48
C GLN A 122 0.17 -11.22 -1.65
N VAL A 123 0.59 -11.79 -2.77
CA VAL A 123 2.00 -11.81 -3.19
C VAL A 123 2.14 -11.00 -4.46
N GLU A 124 2.93 -9.94 -4.39
CA GLU A 124 3.14 -9.01 -5.50
C GLU A 124 4.65 -8.76 -5.73
N ARG A 125 5.01 -8.37 -6.95
CA ARG A 125 6.38 -8.00 -7.28
C ARG A 125 6.85 -6.84 -6.41
N ALA A 126 8.06 -6.96 -5.84
CA ALA A 126 8.66 -5.85 -5.12
C ALA A 126 9.26 -4.83 -6.10
N ILE A 127 8.43 -3.88 -6.54
CA ILE A 127 8.84 -2.78 -7.41
C ILE A 127 9.66 -1.76 -6.60
N PRO A 128 10.82 -1.31 -7.10
CA PRO A 128 11.62 -0.27 -6.44
C PRO A 128 10.84 1.04 -6.29
N LYS A 129 10.97 1.69 -5.13
CA LYS A 129 10.42 3.04 -4.91
C LYS A 129 11.43 4.10 -5.32
N ALA A 130 10.93 5.21 -5.85
CA ALA A 130 11.66 6.46 -5.96
C ALA A 130 12.17 6.89 -4.58
N ARG A 131 13.25 7.69 -4.59
CA ARG A 131 13.84 8.27 -3.40
C ARG A 131 13.77 9.79 -3.46
N LEU A 132 13.49 10.39 -2.32
CA LEU A 132 13.66 11.82 -2.07
C LEU A 132 14.95 11.98 -1.28
N ALA A 133 15.95 12.62 -1.88
CA ALA A 133 17.34 12.54 -1.41
C ALA A 133 17.76 11.06 -1.20
N ASP A 134 18.07 10.67 0.02
CA ASP A 134 18.48 9.32 0.39
C ASP A 134 17.35 8.48 1.03
N ARG A 135 16.10 8.96 1.06
CA ARG A 135 14.99 8.25 1.70
C ARG A 135 13.99 7.73 0.67
N TYR A 136 13.51 6.51 0.85
CA TYR A 136 12.35 6.01 0.10
C TYR A 136 11.12 6.82 0.48
N PHE A 137 10.19 6.97 -0.45
CA PHE A 137 8.90 7.58 -0.14
C PHE A 137 7.73 6.92 -0.87
N ASP A 138 6.56 7.12 -0.31
CA ASP A 138 5.28 6.99 -0.99
C ASP A 138 4.38 8.17 -0.60
N LEU A 139 3.23 8.26 -1.26
CA LEU A 139 2.19 9.23 -0.98
C LEU A 139 0.99 8.50 -0.37
N ARG A 140 0.45 9.08 0.69
CA ARG A 140 -0.95 8.90 1.08
C ARG A 140 -1.76 10.03 0.46
N VAL A 141 -2.64 9.70 -0.46
CA VAL A 141 -3.55 10.63 -1.12
C VAL A 141 -4.98 10.34 -0.66
N LEU A 142 -5.56 11.25 0.11
CA LEU A 142 -6.97 11.17 0.47
C LEU A 142 -7.81 11.78 -0.65
N THR A 143 -8.47 10.92 -1.41
CA THR A 143 -9.38 11.30 -2.49
C THR A 143 -10.80 11.32 -1.96
N ILE A 144 -11.54 12.42 -2.11
CA ILE A 144 -12.88 12.63 -1.55
C ILE A 144 -13.77 13.19 -2.65
N GLY A 145 -14.88 12.53 -2.92
CA GLY A 145 -15.89 13.00 -3.88
C GLY A 145 -15.32 13.28 -5.27
N GLY A 146 -14.40 12.44 -5.75
CA GLY A 146 -13.76 12.60 -7.06
C GLY A 146 -12.53 13.50 -7.08
N GLU A 147 -12.04 13.96 -5.93
CA GLU A 147 -10.91 14.89 -5.89
C GLU A 147 -9.80 14.46 -4.91
N PRO A 148 -8.52 14.48 -5.32
CA PRO A 148 -7.37 14.33 -4.43
C PRO A 148 -7.27 15.52 -3.46
N GLY A 149 -7.96 15.41 -2.32
CA GLY A 149 -8.15 16.50 -1.38
C GLY A 149 -6.90 16.83 -0.56
N PHE A 150 -6.22 15.78 -0.09
CA PHE A 150 -5.06 15.90 0.78
C PHE A 150 -3.97 14.91 0.38
N VAL A 151 -2.72 15.34 0.46
CA VAL A 151 -1.55 14.50 0.15
C VAL A 151 -0.58 14.56 1.31
N VAL A 152 -0.11 13.39 1.75
CA VAL A 152 0.98 13.25 2.73
C VAL A 152 2.06 12.39 2.12
N ALA A 153 3.28 12.90 2.08
CA ALA A 153 4.44 12.08 1.78
C ALA A 153 4.88 11.32 3.04
N ARG A 154 5.12 10.01 2.92
CA ARG A 154 5.70 9.20 4.00
C ARG A 154 7.07 8.73 3.54
N THR A 155 8.10 8.99 4.34
CA THR A 155 9.49 8.71 4.01
C THR A 155 10.13 7.73 4.99
N SER A 156 11.05 6.90 4.50
CA SER A 156 11.75 5.90 5.31
C SER A 156 13.14 5.59 4.75
N GLU A 157 14.04 5.15 5.61
CA GLU A 157 15.34 4.59 5.19
C GLU A 157 15.19 3.20 4.57
N HIS A 158 14.05 2.55 4.80
CA HIS A 158 13.71 1.25 4.26
C HIS A 158 12.60 1.33 3.20
N PRO A 159 12.49 0.35 2.28
CA PRO A 159 11.42 0.33 1.27
C PRO A 159 9.98 0.24 1.82
N ILE A 160 9.83 -0.01 3.13
CA ILE A 160 8.56 0.04 3.87
C ILE A 160 8.49 1.40 4.58
N THR A 161 7.54 2.21 4.15
CA THR A 161 7.38 3.66 4.42
C THR A 161 6.28 3.98 5.45
N ASN A 162 5.60 2.96 5.99
CA ASN A 162 4.50 3.14 6.93
C ASN A 162 4.96 3.90 8.20
N LEU A 163 4.21 4.94 8.58
CA LEU A 163 4.53 5.80 9.74
C LEU A 163 4.57 5.02 11.07
N ASN A 164 3.81 3.91 11.18
CA ASN A 164 3.81 3.06 12.37
C ASN A 164 5.13 2.29 12.58
N LEU A 165 6.03 2.30 11.58
CA LEU A 165 7.33 1.64 11.59
C LEU A 165 8.49 2.65 11.60
N GLY A 166 8.24 3.88 12.05
CA GLY A 166 9.25 4.95 12.13
C GLY A 166 9.38 5.79 10.85
N GLY A 167 8.42 5.67 9.92
CA GLY A 167 8.33 6.58 8.79
C GLY A 167 8.09 8.03 9.24
N LEU A 168 8.58 9.00 8.47
CA LEU A 168 8.44 10.43 8.74
C LEU A 168 7.58 11.09 7.67
N ARG A 169 6.85 12.16 8.03
CA ARG A 169 6.20 13.02 7.03
C ARG A 169 7.27 13.73 6.20
N GLY A 170 7.18 13.60 4.88
CA GLY A 170 8.02 14.32 3.94
C GLY A 170 7.41 15.65 3.50
N ASP A 171 8.21 16.47 2.84
CA ASP A 171 7.78 17.74 2.25
C ASP A 171 7.12 17.50 0.88
N VAL A 172 5.79 17.65 0.84
CA VAL A 172 5.01 17.50 -0.39
C VAL A 172 5.30 18.62 -1.39
N ALA A 173 5.60 19.84 -0.94
CA ALA A 173 5.95 20.93 -1.83
C ALA A 173 7.28 20.65 -2.55
N ALA A 174 8.28 20.14 -1.83
CA ALA A 174 9.53 19.68 -2.44
C ALA A 174 9.32 18.50 -3.41
N LEU A 175 8.40 17.57 -3.12
CA LEU A 175 8.07 16.51 -4.07
C LEU A 175 7.41 17.06 -5.34
N ARG A 176 6.52 18.06 -5.22
CA ARG A 176 5.86 18.68 -6.37
C ARG A 176 6.82 19.45 -7.28
N THR A 177 7.98 19.88 -6.80
CA THR A 177 9.01 20.50 -7.65
C THR A 177 9.91 19.47 -8.33
N LEU A 178 10.07 18.29 -7.73
CA LEU A 178 10.92 17.21 -8.24
C LEU A 178 10.21 16.28 -9.23
N VAL A 179 8.96 15.93 -8.95
CA VAL A 179 8.16 15.05 -9.81
C VAL A 179 7.71 15.85 -11.04
N PRO A 180 7.94 15.35 -12.27
CA PRO A 180 7.44 16.01 -13.47
C PRO A 180 5.93 16.28 -13.38
N PRO A 181 5.45 17.48 -13.75
CA PRO A 181 4.03 17.84 -13.58
C PRO A 181 3.05 16.81 -14.17
N ALA A 182 3.34 16.32 -15.39
CA ALA A 182 2.52 15.31 -16.04
C ALA A 182 2.48 13.97 -15.28
N ALA A 183 3.59 13.57 -14.65
CA ALA A 183 3.65 12.34 -13.84
C ALA A 183 2.85 12.51 -12.54
N TRP A 184 2.91 13.69 -11.92
CA TRP A 184 2.10 14.01 -10.75
C TRP A 184 0.61 14.01 -11.07
N GLU A 185 0.21 14.68 -12.15
CA GLU A 185 -1.18 14.73 -12.62
C GLU A 185 -1.72 13.32 -12.94
N ALA A 186 -0.93 12.48 -13.61
CA ALA A 186 -1.30 11.09 -13.87
C ALA A 186 -1.48 10.27 -12.59
N ALA A 187 -0.61 10.46 -11.59
CA ALA A 187 -0.73 9.82 -10.28
C ALA A 187 -1.99 10.26 -9.53
N MET A 188 -2.30 11.57 -9.54
CA MET A 188 -3.51 12.12 -8.92
C MET A 188 -4.78 11.63 -9.63
N ALA A 189 -4.80 11.60 -10.96
CA ALA A 189 -5.90 11.04 -11.75
C ALA A 189 -6.12 9.56 -11.45
N THR A 190 -5.05 8.80 -11.23
CA THR A 190 -5.13 7.39 -10.80
C THR A 190 -5.77 7.24 -9.43
N CYS A 191 -5.50 8.15 -8.49
CA CYS A 191 -6.16 8.15 -7.17
C CYS A 191 -7.67 8.39 -7.29
N VAL A 192 -8.08 9.26 -8.23
CA VAL A 192 -9.50 9.45 -8.58
C VAL A 192 -10.11 8.17 -9.16
N ALA A 193 -9.43 7.51 -10.10
CA ALA A 193 -9.88 6.25 -10.69
C ALA A 193 -10.04 5.15 -9.62
N VAL A 194 -9.12 5.04 -8.66
CA VAL A 194 -9.22 4.14 -7.51
C VAL A 194 -10.48 4.41 -6.69
N GLN A 195 -10.71 5.67 -6.32
CA GLN A 195 -11.91 6.06 -5.56
C GLN A 195 -13.19 5.71 -6.32
N GLN A 196 -13.26 6.03 -7.62
CA GLN A 196 -14.40 5.69 -8.47
C GLN A 196 -14.63 4.18 -8.59
N ALA A 197 -13.56 3.40 -8.80
CA ALA A 197 -13.65 1.95 -8.91
C ALA A 197 -14.23 1.32 -7.64
N SER A 198 -13.81 1.80 -6.46
CA SER A 198 -14.28 1.27 -5.17
C SER A 198 -15.75 1.61 -4.84
N GLY A 199 -16.36 2.61 -5.50
CA GLY A 199 -17.67 3.13 -5.14
C GLY A 199 -17.73 3.89 -3.79
N ALA A 200 -16.60 4.00 -3.08
CA ALA A 200 -16.51 4.76 -1.84
C ALA A 200 -16.58 6.26 -2.12
N PHE A 201 -17.17 7.03 -1.20
CA PHE A 201 -17.17 8.51 -1.29
C PHE A 201 -15.76 9.08 -1.12
N HIS A 202 -14.98 8.52 -0.19
CA HIS A 202 -13.56 8.83 -0.02
C HIS A 202 -12.68 7.59 0.07
N VAL A 203 -11.40 7.68 -0.31
CA VAL A 203 -10.42 6.61 -0.17
C VAL A 203 -9.04 7.21 0.12
N GLY A 204 -8.34 6.67 1.11
CA GLY A 204 -6.92 6.93 1.33
C GLY A 204 -6.07 6.02 0.45
N VAL A 205 -5.56 6.54 -0.66
CA VAL A 205 -4.78 5.79 -1.65
C VAL A 205 -3.30 5.88 -1.28
N ASP A 206 -2.65 4.72 -1.10
CA ASP A 206 -1.20 4.61 -1.00
C ASP A 206 -0.62 4.46 -2.40
N LEU A 207 0.24 5.39 -2.82
CA LEU A 207 0.82 5.44 -4.16
C LEU A 207 2.33 5.66 -4.07
N MET A 208 3.10 4.94 -4.88
CA MET A 208 4.54 5.18 -5.05
C MET A 208 4.86 5.60 -6.48
N PHE A 209 5.96 6.32 -6.64
CA PHE A 209 6.64 6.45 -7.92
C PHE A 209 7.76 5.42 -8.02
N GLU A 210 8.01 4.94 -9.23
CA GLU A 210 9.22 4.18 -9.57
C GLU A 210 10.42 5.13 -9.71
N PRO A 211 11.68 4.62 -9.65
CA PRO A 211 12.86 5.45 -9.83
C PRO A 211 12.79 6.31 -11.09
N GLY A 212 13.27 7.56 -11.00
CA GLY A 212 13.19 8.51 -12.12
C GLY A 212 11.80 9.08 -12.40
N PHE A 213 10.78 8.70 -11.61
CA PHE A 213 9.38 9.11 -11.80
C PHE A 213 8.77 8.66 -13.14
N GLU A 214 9.34 7.61 -13.74
CA GLU A 214 8.93 7.07 -15.05
C GLU A 214 7.53 6.44 -15.01
N ALA A 215 7.13 5.94 -13.84
CA ALA A 215 5.82 5.37 -13.59
C ALA A 215 5.40 5.55 -12.12
N HIS A 216 4.12 5.34 -11.84
CA HIS A 216 3.58 5.19 -10.49
C HIS A 216 2.82 3.89 -10.33
N ARG A 217 2.66 3.46 -9.07
CA ARG A 217 1.92 2.27 -8.67
C ARG A 217 1.05 2.55 -7.45
N VAL A 218 -0.18 2.08 -7.48
CA VAL A 218 -1.09 2.05 -6.32
C VAL A 218 -0.74 0.82 -5.48
N ILE A 219 -0.36 1.05 -4.23
CA ILE A 219 0.06 0.02 -3.26
C ILE A 219 -1.14 -0.57 -2.54
N GLU A 220 -2.07 0.28 -2.08
CA GLU A 220 -3.31 -0.09 -1.40
C GLU A 220 -4.29 1.08 -1.36
N GLY A 221 -5.55 0.82 -1.01
CA GLY A 221 -6.56 1.83 -0.73
C GLY A 221 -7.22 1.55 0.61
N ASN A 222 -7.51 2.62 1.34
CA ASN A 222 -8.02 2.57 2.70
C ASN A 222 -9.39 3.25 2.76
N ALA A 223 -10.44 2.48 3.07
CA ALA A 223 -11.84 2.94 3.04
C ALA A 223 -12.14 4.13 3.97
N PHE A 224 -11.39 4.24 5.08
CA PHE A 224 -11.57 5.28 6.09
C PHE A 224 -10.56 6.43 5.98
N GLY A 225 -9.72 6.46 4.93
CA GLY A 225 -8.81 7.57 4.64
C GLY A 225 -7.53 7.69 5.50
N ASP A 226 -7.55 7.13 6.71
CA ASP A 226 -6.66 7.35 7.86
C ASP A 226 -6.75 8.72 8.54
N LEU A 227 -6.20 8.76 9.76
CA LEU A 227 -6.00 9.95 10.57
C LEU A 227 -4.87 10.82 9.98
N LEU A 228 -5.24 11.93 9.34
CA LEU A 228 -4.33 12.90 8.72
C LEU A 228 -4.35 14.25 9.45
N PRO A 229 -3.82 14.35 10.68
CA PRO A 229 -3.88 15.57 11.48
C PRO A 229 -3.02 16.68 10.88
N ASN A 230 -3.34 17.92 11.23
CA ASN A 230 -2.60 19.14 10.86
C ASN A 230 -2.56 19.40 9.35
N LEU A 231 -3.59 18.95 8.62
CA LEU A 231 -3.83 19.35 7.24
C LEU A 231 -5.12 20.15 7.20
N GLU A 232 -5.10 21.22 6.42
CA GLU A 232 -6.24 22.10 6.21
C GLU A 232 -6.38 22.37 4.72
N ARG A 233 -7.63 22.53 4.29
CA ARG A 233 -7.97 22.95 2.94
C ARG A 233 -9.26 23.77 2.98
N ASP A 234 -9.23 24.93 2.34
CA ASP A 234 -10.38 25.82 2.23
C ASP A 234 -10.99 26.21 3.59
N GLY A 235 -10.15 26.33 4.64
CA GLY A 235 -10.59 26.64 6.01
C GLY A 235 -11.13 25.45 6.80
N PHE A 236 -11.08 24.23 6.24
CA PHE A 236 -11.53 23.01 6.88
C PHE A 236 -10.36 22.07 7.17
N ASP A 237 -10.39 21.43 8.34
CA ASP A 237 -9.57 20.23 8.55
C ASP A 237 -10.03 19.08 7.65
N VAL A 238 -9.31 17.97 7.67
CA VAL A 238 -9.59 16.82 6.79
C VAL A 238 -11.02 16.31 6.94
N TYR A 239 -11.51 16.16 8.16
CA TYR A 239 -12.84 15.65 8.44
C TYR A 239 -13.94 16.66 8.07
N GLY A 240 -13.73 17.93 8.40
CA GLY A 240 -14.60 19.04 8.02
C GLY A 240 -14.73 19.13 6.51
N TRP A 241 -13.63 18.96 5.77
CA TRP A 241 -13.67 18.99 4.31
C TRP A 241 -14.40 17.76 3.74
N GLN A 242 -14.26 16.57 4.33
CA GLN A 242 -15.05 15.38 3.97
C GLN A 242 -16.56 15.63 4.15
N VAL A 243 -16.97 16.18 5.30
CA VAL A 243 -18.36 16.49 5.59
C VAL A 243 -18.88 17.59 4.65
N HIS A 244 -18.11 18.65 4.44
CA HIS A 244 -18.46 19.75 3.54
C HIS A 244 -18.74 19.23 2.12
N ARG A 245 -17.82 18.41 1.58
CA ARG A 245 -17.97 17.79 0.25
C ARG A 245 -19.14 16.83 0.16
N TYR A 246 -19.43 16.10 1.23
CA TYR A 246 -20.56 15.20 1.27
C TYR A 246 -21.88 15.98 1.18
N LEU A 247 -22.02 17.04 1.98
CA LEU A 247 -23.20 17.90 1.98
C LEU A 247 -23.41 18.57 0.62
N GLN A 248 -22.36 19.06 -0.03
CA GLN A 248 -22.47 19.64 -1.37
C GLN A 248 -22.97 18.66 -2.43
N ARG A 249 -22.65 17.36 -2.29
CA ARG A 249 -23.00 16.34 -3.28
C ARG A 249 -24.39 15.72 -3.06
N PHE A 250 -24.82 15.60 -1.82
CA PHE A 250 -26.00 14.81 -1.45
C PHE A 250 -27.08 15.58 -0.68
N ALA A 251 -26.80 16.81 -0.22
CA ALA A 251 -27.76 17.65 0.48
C ALA A 251 -28.22 18.88 -0.31
N GLY A 252 -27.68 19.08 -1.53
CA GLY A 252 -28.19 20.03 -2.53
C GLY A 252 -29.02 19.29 -3.57
#